data_AF-A0A6N7XJ84-F1
#
_entry.id   AF-A0A6N7XJ84-F1
#
_cell.length_a   1.000
_cell.length_b   1.000
_cell.length_c   1.000
_cell.angle_alpha   90.00
_cell.angle_beta   90.00
_cell.angle_gamma   90.00
#
_symmetry.space_group_name_H-M   'P 1'
#
loop_
_entity.id
_entity.type
_entity.pdbx_description
1 polymer ?
#
loop_
_entity_poly.entity_id
_entity_poly.type
_entity_poly.pdbx_seq_one_letter_code
_entity_poly.pdbx_strand_id
1 'polypeptide(L)' 'MKYISGGICAPTGFTAGATHCGVRPNKKKNDLAIILSDRNTDCVSAGLYTTNRVKAAPSRWAASPRVPEWCIPT' A
#
# COMPACT_ATOMS: atom_id res chain seq x y z
N MET A 1 14.82 14.42 -13.88
CA MET A 1 14.36 13.44 -12.88
C MET A 1 15.27 13.55 -11.67
N LYS A 2 14.74 13.78 -10.46
CA LYS A 2 15.56 13.95 -9.26
C LYS A 2 15.43 12.70 -8.40
N TYR A 3 16.55 12.02 -8.15
CA TYR A 3 16.58 10.87 -7.27
C TYR A 3 16.64 11.36 -5.82
N ILE A 4 15.75 10.83 -4.98
CA ILE A 4 15.75 11.05 -3.54
C ILE A 4 16.31 9.81 -2.86
N SER A 5 17.23 10.02 -1.92
CA SER A 5 17.74 8.97 -1.05
C SER A 5 16.75 8.72 0.09
N GLY A 6 16.56 7.44 0.46
CA GLY A 6 15.51 7.02 1.39
C GLY A 6 14.34 6.43 0.61
N GLY A 7 13.84 5.28 1.06
CA GLY A 7 12.80 4.52 0.36
C GLY A 7 11.44 5.19 0.46
N ILE A 8 10.39 4.40 0.73
CA ILE A 8 9.01 4.89 0.73
C ILE A 8 8.70 5.95 1.81
N CYS A 9 9.55 6.09 2.82
CA CYS A 9 9.42 7.08 3.89
C CYS A 9 10.27 8.36 3.66
N ALA A 10 10.93 8.51 2.50
CA ALA A 10 11.60 9.76 2.15
C ALA A 10 10.64 10.97 1.97
N PRO A 11 9.46 10.82 1.33
CA PRO A 11 8.47 11.89 1.34
C PRO A 11 7.83 12.06 2.73
N THR A 12 7.55 13.30 3.10
CA THR A 12 6.83 13.64 4.34
C THR A 12 5.39 13.10 4.30
N GLY A 13 4.89 12.60 5.43
CA GLY A 13 3.51 12.11 5.54
C GLY A 13 3.33 10.62 5.25
N PHE A 14 4.41 9.84 5.13
CA PHE A 14 4.36 8.38 5.02
C PHE A 14 5.17 7.70 6.12
N THR A 15 4.56 6.73 6.78
CA THR A 15 5.21 5.86 7.76
C THR A 15 5.09 4.41 7.31
N ALA A 16 6.15 3.63 7.46
CA ALA A 16 6.13 2.21 7.13
C ALA A 16 6.66 1.36 8.30
N GLY A 17 6.12 0.16 8.43
CA GLY A 17 6.52 -0.82 9.43
C GLY A 17 6.51 -2.23 8.84
N ALA A 18 7.32 -3.11 9.40
CA ALA A 18 7.34 -4.53 9.02
C ALA A 18 7.62 -5.39 10.24
N THR A 19 7.00 -6.56 10.30
CA THR A 19 7.18 -7.52 11.39
C THR A 19 7.13 -8.96 10.88
N HIS A 20 7.52 -9.89 11.74
CA HIS A 20 7.34 -11.33 11.51
C HIS A 20 6.07 -11.79 12.24
N CYS A 21 5.05 -12.22 11.48
CA CYS A 21 3.78 -12.72 11.99
C CYS A 21 3.65 -14.25 11.90
N GLY A 22 4.67 -14.96 11.40
CA GLY A 22 4.70 -16.43 11.39
C GLY A 22 4.17 -17.08 10.11
N VAL A 23 3.90 -16.31 9.06
CA VAL A 23 3.55 -16.84 7.72
C VAL A 23 4.76 -17.51 7.08
N ARG A 24 5.95 -16.94 7.29
CA ARG A 24 7.22 -17.57 6.86
C ARG A 24 7.84 -18.37 8.00
N PRO A 25 8.37 -19.58 7.74
CA PRO A 25 9.04 -20.39 8.76
C PRO A 25 10.35 -19.77 9.26
N ASN A 26 11.02 -18.97 8.42
CA ASN A 26 12.25 -18.28 8.81
C ASN A 26 11.95 -17.02 9.63
N LYS A 27 12.17 -17.09 10.95
CA LYS A 27 11.96 -15.99 11.91
C LYS A 27 12.89 -14.79 11.74
N LYS A 28 13.98 -14.91 10.97
CA LYS A 28 14.92 -13.80 10.73
C LYS A 28 14.43 -12.81 9.67
N LYS A 29 13.37 -13.15 8.92
CA LYS A 29 12.85 -12.31 7.82
C LYS A 29 11.43 -11.89 8.12
N ASN A 30 11.17 -10.59 8.05
CA ASN A 30 9.81 -10.05 8.13
C ASN A 30 8.96 -10.59 6.96
N ASP A 31 7.69 -10.85 7.24
CA ASP A 31 6.72 -11.41 6.30
C ASP A 31 5.43 -10.58 6.21
N LEU A 32 5.27 -9.60 7.09
CA LEU A 32 4.22 -8.60 7.06
C LEU A 32 4.83 -7.21 6.95
N ALA A 33 4.25 -6.37 6.10
CA ALA A 33 4.61 -4.97 5.96
C ALA A 33 3.34 -4.11 5.84
N ILE A 34 3.41 -2.89 6.37
CA ILE A 34 2.37 -1.87 6.32
C ILE A 34 3.01 -0.56 5.89
N ILE A 35 2.32 0.15 5.01
CA ILE A 35 2.61 1.54 4.64
C ILE A 35 1.36 2.35 4.99
N LEU A 36 1.56 3.43 5.73
CA LEU A 36 0.51 4.27 6.26
C LEU A 36 0.78 5.72 5.82
N SER A 37 -0.20 6.33 5.15
CA SER A 37 -0.24 7.78 4.99
C SER A 37 -0.70 8.43 6.29
N ASP A 38 -0.25 9.66 6.55
CA ASP A 38 -0.63 10.40 7.75
C ASP A 38 -2.15 10.47 7.92
N ARG A 39 -2.59 10.32 9.17
CA ARG A 39 -3.99 10.07 9.55
C ARG A 39 -4.92 11.23 9.21
N ASN A 40 -4.39 12.43 9.03
CA ASN A 40 -5.15 13.66 8.81
C ASN A 40 -5.23 14.10 7.33
N THR A 41 -4.74 13.27 6.40
CA THR A 41 -4.71 13.64 4.97
C THR A 41 -5.14 12.49 4.10
N ASP A 42 -6.11 12.75 3.21
CA ASP A 42 -6.51 11.80 2.19
C ASP A 42 -5.40 11.62 1.16
N CYS A 43 -4.99 10.38 0.99
CA CYS A 43 -3.95 10.00 0.05
C CYS A 43 -4.61 9.54 -1.26
N VAL A 44 -4.40 10.29 -2.34
CA VAL A 44 -4.82 9.85 -3.67
C VAL A 44 -3.95 8.67 -4.09
N SER A 45 -4.58 7.50 -4.23
CA SER A 45 -3.94 6.27 -4.65
C SER A 45 -4.34 5.89 -6.06
N ALA A 46 -3.38 5.48 -6.90
CA ALA A 46 -3.62 4.83 -8.18
C ALA A 46 -2.90 3.48 -8.20
N GLY A 47 -3.53 2.47 -8.78
CA GLY A 47 -2.99 1.11 -8.82
C GLY A 47 -3.30 0.41 -10.15
N LEU A 48 -2.32 -0.34 -10.65
CA LEU A 48 -2.51 -1.26 -11.78
C LEU A 48 -2.56 -2.69 -11.23
N TYR A 49 -3.48 -3.48 -11.77
CA TYR A 49 -3.73 -4.86 -11.31
C TYR A 49 -3.54 -5.86 -12.44
N THR A 50 -3.30 -7.12 -12.07
CA THR A 50 -3.13 -8.20 -13.06
C THR A 50 -4.38 -8.42 -13.91
N THR A 51 -4.17 -8.62 -15.22
CA THR A 51 -5.21 -8.94 -16.21
C THR A 51 -5.51 -10.44 -16.30
N ASN A 52 -4.76 -11.29 -15.57
CA ASN A 52 -4.98 -12.73 -15.58
C ASN A 52 -6.42 -13.08 -15.16
N ARG A 53 -6.99 -14.14 -15.74
CA ARG A 53 -8.31 -14.66 -15.37
C ARG A 53 -8.35 -15.18 -13.93
N VAL A 54 -7.26 -15.80 -13.46
CA VAL A 54 -7.13 -16.24 -12.07
C VAL A 54 -6.50 -15.13 -11.24
N LYS A 55 -7.25 -14.59 -10.28
CA LYS A 55 -6.85 -13.45 -9.44
C LYS A 55 -7.06 -13.77 -7.97
N ALA A 56 -6.11 -13.37 -7.14
CA ALA A 56 -6.20 -13.54 -5.69
C ALA A 56 -7.21 -12.55 -5.09
N ALA A 57 -7.86 -12.96 -3.99
CA ALA A 57 -8.77 -12.10 -3.22
C ALA A 57 -8.24 -10.67 -2.93
N PRO A 58 -6.98 -10.47 -2.46
CA PRO A 58 -6.48 -9.12 -2.17
C PRO A 58 -6.42 -8.23 -3.42
N SER A 59 -6.10 -8.78 -4.60
CA SER A 59 -6.09 -7.99 -5.84
C SER A 59 -7.50 -7.53 -6.23
N ARG A 60 -8.52 -8.36 -5.98
CA ARG A 60 -9.91 -7.99 -6.20
C ARG A 60 -10.38 -6.92 -5.21
N TRP A 61 -9.96 -7.03 -3.96
CA TRP A 61 -10.30 -6.07 -2.90
C TRP A 61 -9.68 -4.68 -3.14
N ALA A 62 -8.42 -4.63 -3.56
CA ALA A 62 -7.73 -3.38 -3.86
C ALA A 62 -8.28 -2.70 -5.12
N ALA A 63 -8.68 -3.47 -6.14
CA ALA A 63 -9.29 -2.95 -7.36
C ALA A 63 -10.74 -2.47 -7.19
N SER A 64 -11.36 -2.75 -6.05
CA SER A 64 -12.73 -2.28 -5.78
C SER A 64 -12.72 -0.77 -5.49
N PRO A 65 -13.55 0.03 -6.19
CA PRO A 65 -13.65 1.46 -5.92
C PRO A 65 -14.26 1.67 -4.53
N ARG A 66 -13.42 2.06 -3.58
CA ARG A 66 -13.81 2.60 -2.27
C ARG A 66 -13.38 4.05 -2.15
N VAL A 67 -13.72 4.83 -3.17
CA VAL A 67 -13.65 6.29 -3.06
C VAL A 67 -14.90 6.73 -2.30
N PRO A 68 -14.78 7.31 -1.11
CA PRO A 68 -15.92 7.97 -0.49
C PRO A 68 -16.38 9.11 -1.42
N GLU A 69 -17.69 9.30 -1.53
CA GLU A 69 -18.33 10.13 -2.57
C GLU A 69 -17.81 11.58 -2.62
N TRP A 70 -17.30 12.09 -1.50
CA TRP A 70 -16.71 13.43 -1.37
C TRP A 70 -15.33 13.58 -2.06
N CYS A 71 -14.65 12.47 -2.39
CA CYS A 71 -13.34 12.45 -3.08
C CYS A 71 -13.46 12.49 -4.61
N ILE A 72 -14.67 12.49 -5.17
CA ILE A 72 -14.91 12.63 -6.61
C ILE A 72 -15.06 14.12 -6.90
N PRO A 73 -14.15 14.77 -7.64
CA PRO A 73 -14.36 16.15 -8.05
C PRO A 73 -15.57 16.18 -9.00
N THR A 74 -16.67 16.77 -8.54
CA THR A 74 -17.75 17.25 -9.40
C THR A 74 -17.25 18.38 -10.29
#